data_AF-A0AA96UYS8-F1
#
_entry.id   AF-A0AA96UYS8-F1
#
_cell.length_a   1.000
_cell.length_b   1.000
_cell.length_c   1.000
_cell.angle_alpha   90.00
_cell.angle_beta   90.00
_cell.angle_gamma   90.00
#
_symmetry.space_group_name_H-M   'P 1'
#
loop_
_entity.id
_entity.type
_entity.pdbx_description
1 polymer ?
#
loop_
_entity_poly.entity_id
_entity_poly.type
_entity_poly.pdbx_seq_one_letter_code
_entity_poly.pdbx_strand_id
1 'polypeptide(L)'
;MQEHSDLSVEIYDLLKDGRQLSISGITRELKSRNFNEHRLIVTGYLRALKDMDCLNEFDLSPSKIYTLKTDGKGANAFSISKSKTSGFAADSETCSCTSDVYGLVGDKLSKMTSPATKIETAVYIFMTLFDRPCFESELNAAGVDSNQLSKYFAASGDSGDSHLVFKSKDFKKYYDELPQIPKNSPAYEIHTDKLDSDFLMRAVNILSALLKDEIDVSELVSKTANTSLLDF
;
A
#
# COMPACT_ATOMS: atom_id res chain seq x y z
N MET A 1 18.74 -14.29 -17.52
CA MET A 1 17.68 -13.32 -17.18
C MET A 1 18.35 -12.25 -16.36
N GLN A 2 18.42 -11.03 -16.86
CA GLN A 2 18.99 -9.91 -16.10
C GLN A 2 17.93 -9.48 -15.07
N GLU A 3 18.26 -9.54 -13.79
CA GLU A 3 17.46 -8.90 -12.74
C GLU A 3 17.51 -7.40 -13.02
N HIS A 4 16.39 -6.84 -13.50
CA HIS A 4 16.26 -5.40 -13.60
C HIS A 4 16.10 -4.88 -12.18
N SER A 5 17.13 -4.20 -11.66
CA SER A 5 17.06 -3.43 -10.42
C SER A 5 15.86 -2.50 -10.47
N ASP A 6 15.12 -2.39 -9.38
CA ASP A 6 13.93 -1.52 -9.32
C ASP A 6 14.37 -0.05 -9.50
N LEU A 7 13.62 0.71 -10.30
CA LEU A 7 13.92 2.11 -10.60
C LEU A 7 14.02 2.97 -9.33
N SER A 8 13.22 2.61 -8.31
CA SER A 8 13.23 3.25 -7.00
C SER A 8 14.60 3.16 -6.31
N VAL A 9 15.24 1.99 -6.36
CA VAL A 9 16.54 1.70 -5.76
C VAL A 9 17.66 2.47 -6.46
N GLU A 10 17.62 2.50 -7.80
CA GLU A 10 18.61 3.23 -8.58
C GLU A 10 18.53 4.75 -8.37
N ILE A 11 17.32 5.31 -8.26
CA ILE A 11 17.13 6.72 -7.90
C ILE A 11 17.71 7.01 -6.50
N TYR A 12 17.47 6.12 -5.54
CA TYR A 12 18.02 6.24 -4.19
C TYR A 12 19.55 6.22 -4.21
N ASP A 13 20.17 5.28 -4.93
CA ASP A 13 21.63 5.18 -5.06
C ASP A 13 22.25 6.38 -5.77
N LEU A 14 21.55 7.00 -6.72
CA LEU A 14 21.99 8.23 -7.38
C LEU A 14 22.01 9.43 -6.43
N LEU A 15 21.07 9.51 -5.50
CA LEU A 15 20.96 10.61 -4.54
C LEU A 15 21.71 10.34 -3.23
N LYS A 16 22.27 9.12 -3.07
CA LYS A 16 23.18 8.75 -2.00
C LYS A 16 24.41 9.68 -1.95
N ASP A 17 25.01 9.75 -0.76
CA ASP A 17 26.18 10.58 -0.45
C ASP A 17 25.91 12.11 -0.52
N GLY A 18 24.65 12.51 -0.31
CA GLY A 18 24.26 13.92 -0.25
C GLY A 18 24.23 14.61 -1.62
N ARG A 19 24.18 13.83 -2.70
CA ARG A 19 24.08 14.38 -4.07
C ARG A 19 22.74 15.07 -4.28
N GLN A 20 22.79 16.21 -4.96
CA GLN A 20 21.61 17.01 -5.30
C GLN A 20 21.45 17.02 -6.81
N LEU A 21 20.37 16.44 -7.31
CA LEU A 21 20.14 16.31 -8.75
C LEU A 21 18.77 16.84 -9.13
N SER A 22 18.69 17.49 -10.29
CA SER A 22 17.42 17.86 -10.90
C SER A 22 16.82 16.67 -11.66
N ILE A 23 15.52 16.76 -12.00
CA ILE A 23 14.83 15.72 -12.82
C ILE A 23 15.64 15.38 -14.08
N SER A 24 16.18 16.40 -14.76
CA SER A 24 16.99 16.22 -15.96
C SER A 24 18.32 15.52 -15.68
N GLY A 25 18.96 15.84 -14.54
CA GLY A 25 20.18 15.17 -14.09
C GLY A 25 19.95 13.70 -13.77
N ILE A 26 18.91 13.40 -12.99
CA ILE A 26 18.51 12.04 -12.62
C ILE A 26 18.17 11.23 -13.88
N THR A 27 17.39 11.79 -14.80
CA THR A 27 17.03 11.11 -16.07
C THR A 27 18.28 10.78 -16.91
N ARG A 28 19.29 11.66 -16.94
CA ARG A 28 20.53 11.42 -17.69
C ARG A 28 21.39 10.34 -17.05
N GLU A 29 21.50 10.32 -15.72
CA GLU A 29 22.22 9.30 -14.98
C GLU A 29 21.52 7.93 -15.04
N LEU A 30 20.19 7.89 -14.98
CA LEU A 30 19.44 6.65 -15.19
C LEU A 30 19.69 6.06 -16.58
N LYS A 31 19.72 6.90 -17.62
CA LYS A 31 20.07 6.46 -18.98
C LYS A 31 21.49 5.89 -19.08
N SER A 32 22.45 6.43 -18.32
CA SER A 32 23.82 5.88 -18.29
C SER A 32 23.88 4.51 -17.62
N ARG A 33 22.92 4.21 -16.73
CA ARG A 33 22.72 2.90 -16.07
C ARG A 33 21.77 1.95 -16.81
N ASN A 34 21.48 2.22 -18.09
CA ASN A 34 20.54 1.46 -18.94
C ASN A 34 19.04 1.56 -18.55
N PHE A 35 18.63 2.53 -17.74
CA PHE A 35 17.22 2.84 -17.49
C PHE A 35 16.76 3.94 -18.45
N ASN A 36 16.09 3.55 -19.54
CA ASN A 36 15.59 4.48 -20.55
C ASN A 36 14.10 4.81 -20.35
N GLU A 37 13.74 5.19 -19.13
CA GLU A 37 12.37 5.52 -18.78
C GLU A 37 11.97 6.93 -19.23
N HIS A 38 10.66 7.09 -19.49
CA HIS A 38 10.12 8.39 -19.83
C HIS A 38 10.24 9.36 -18.65
N ARG A 39 10.50 10.64 -18.90
CA ARG A 39 10.69 11.65 -17.85
C ARG A 39 9.51 11.74 -16.89
N LEU A 40 8.27 11.54 -17.38
CA LEU A 40 7.07 11.51 -16.53
C LEU A 40 7.07 10.35 -15.53
N ILE A 41 7.61 9.19 -15.92
CA ILE A 41 7.75 8.04 -15.02
C ILE A 41 8.73 8.41 -13.90
N VAL A 42 9.91 8.92 -14.26
CA VAL A 42 10.92 9.38 -13.28
C VAL A 42 10.33 10.44 -12.33
N THR A 43 9.58 11.42 -12.85
CA THR A 43 8.91 12.42 -12.01
C THR A 43 7.87 11.78 -11.07
N GLY A 44 7.10 10.80 -11.55
CA GLY A 44 6.15 10.06 -10.73
C GLY A 44 6.83 9.33 -9.57
N TYR A 45 7.97 8.68 -9.82
CA TYR A 45 8.76 8.03 -8.78
C TYR A 45 9.36 9.03 -7.78
N LEU A 46 9.93 10.14 -8.26
CA LEU A 46 10.48 11.19 -7.37
C LEU A 46 9.41 11.78 -6.47
N ARG A 47 8.19 11.97 -6.99
CA ARG A 47 7.04 12.41 -6.22
C ARG A 47 6.64 11.37 -5.17
N ALA A 48 6.47 10.11 -5.56
CA ALA A 48 6.14 9.04 -4.61
C ALA A 48 7.19 8.92 -3.49
N LEU A 49 8.48 9.01 -3.82
CA LEU A 49 9.57 8.99 -2.83
C LEU A 49 9.55 10.22 -1.91
N LYS A 50 9.15 11.39 -2.40
CA LYS A 50 8.93 12.57 -1.57
C LYS A 50 7.70 12.39 -0.66
N ASP A 51 6.60 11.87 -1.20
CA ASP A 51 5.35 11.64 -0.45
C ASP A 51 5.55 10.60 0.67
N MET A 52 6.44 9.61 0.45
CA MET A 52 6.91 8.67 1.47
C MET A 52 7.98 9.24 2.42
N ASP A 53 8.25 10.55 2.35
CA ASP A 53 9.21 11.28 3.19
C ASP A 53 10.68 10.80 3.05
N CYS A 54 11.03 10.17 1.93
CA CYS A 54 12.39 9.69 1.62
C CYS A 54 13.27 10.77 0.98
N LEU A 55 12.66 11.76 0.31
CA LEU A 55 13.34 12.81 -0.44
C LEU A 55 12.90 14.20 0.00
N ASN A 56 13.86 15.12 0.08
CA ASN A 56 13.60 16.54 0.13
C ASN A 56 13.57 17.10 -1.30
N GLU A 57 12.54 17.89 -1.60
CA GLU A 57 12.41 18.64 -2.85
C GLU A 57 12.65 20.14 -2.58
N PHE A 58 13.49 20.76 -3.40
CA PHE A 58 13.80 22.18 -3.35
C PHE A 58 13.60 22.84 -4.72
N ASP A 59 12.83 23.93 -4.77
CA ASP A 59 12.58 24.70 -5.98
C ASP A 59 13.69 25.73 -6.22
N LEU A 60 14.52 25.50 -7.24
CA LEU A 60 15.54 26.42 -7.74
C LEU A 60 15.30 26.73 -9.21
N SER A 61 14.52 27.77 -9.47
CA SER A 61 14.18 28.21 -10.83
C SER A 61 15.40 28.17 -11.78
N PRO A 62 15.30 27.50 -12.94
CA PRO A 62 14.09 26.92 -13.55
C PRO A 62 13.80 25.44 -13.18
N SER A 63 14.48 24.85 -12.19
CA SER A 63 14.45 23.41 -11.91
C SER A 63 14.08 23.05 -10.46
N LYS A 64 13.46 21.88 -10.30
CA LYS A 64 13.34 21.18 -9.01
C LYS A 64 14.59 20.35 -8.76
N ILE A 65 15.14 20.45 -7.55
CA ILE A 65 16.29 19.65 -7.10
C ILE A 65 15.83 18.70 -6.00
N TYR A 66 16.28 17.45 -6.08
CA TYR A 66 15.97 16.40 -5.11
C TYR A 66 17.24 16.00 -4.35
N THR A 67 17.06 15.76 -3.06
CA THR A 67 18.11 15.28 -2.15
C THR A 67 17.52 14.21 -1.23
N LEU A 68 18.32 13.24 -0.81
CA LEU A 68 17.87 12.30 0.24
C LEU A 68 17.64 13.03 1.55
N LYS A 69 16.56 12.65 2.23
CA LYS A 69 16.27 13.18 3.56
C LYS A 69 17.24 12.58 4.58
N THR A 70 18.11 13.41 5.17
CA THR A 70 19.18 12.99 6.10
C THR A 70 18.72 12.88 7.54
N ASP A 71 17.41 12.93 7.80
CA ASP A 71 16.86 12.65 9.12
C ASP A 71 17.42 11.30 9.56
N GLY A 72 17.92 11.17 10.79
CA GLY A 72 18.52 9.94 11.32
C GLY A 72 17.61 8.70 11.35
N LYS A 73 16.46 8.75 10.67
CA LYS A 73 15.53 7.66 10.35
C LYS A 73 15.65 7.14 8.89
N GLY A 74 16.32 7.87 7.98
CA GLY A 74 16.36 7.61 6.53
C GLY A 74 17.28 6.48 6.06
N ALA A 75 18.17 5.97 6.92
CA ALA A 75 18.92 4.74 6.65
C ALA A 75 18.13 3.46 6.98
N ASN A 76 17.00 3.59 7.69
CA ASN A 76 16.13 2.47 8.08
C ASN A 76 14.76 2.46 7.38
N ALA A 77 14.46 3.44 6.52
CA ALA A 77 13.19 3.45 5.77
C ALA A 77 13.14 2.37 4.66
N PHE A 78 14.31 1.90 4.20
CA PHE A 78 14.43 0.79 3.24
C PHE A 78 14.89 -0.54 3.89
N SER A 79 15.11 -0.54 5.21
CA SER A 79 15.20 -1.80 5.95
C SER A 79 13.79 -2.21 6.34
N ILE A 80 13.32 -3.33 5.79
CA ILE A 80 12.15 -4.05 6.28
C ILE A 80 12.33 -4.30 7.79
N SER A 81 11.71 -3.48 8.62
CA SER A 81 11.65 -3.66 10.08
C SER A 81 10.23 -4.11 10.43
N LYS A 82 10.00 -5.41 10.67
CA LYS A 82 9.97 -5.97 12.03
C LYS A 82 9.59 -4.91 13.07
N SER A 83 8.31 -4.94 13.45
CA SER A 83 7.71 -4.16 14.51
C SER A 83 8.49 -4.32 15.82
N LYS A 84 8.84 -3.18 16.42
CA LYS A 84 9.27 -3.10 17.81
C LYS A 84 8.26 -2.22 18.53
N THR A 85 7.39 -2.86 19.29
CA THR A 85 6.48 -2.24 20.26
C THR A 85 7.28 -1.67 21.41
N SER A 86 7.12 -0.38 21.70
CA SER A 86 7.42 0.18 23.03
C SER A 86 6.42 1.29 23.33
N GLY A 87 5.74 1.16 24.46
CA GLY A 87 4.63 2.02 24.87
C GLY A 87 5.03 3.37 25.47
N PHE A 88 4.00 4.23 25.52
CA PHE A 88 3.71 5.37 26.40
C PHE A 88 4.84 6.30 26.88
N ALA A 89 4.78 7.57 26.44
CA ALA A 89 4.52 8.72 27.31
C ALA A 89 4.06 9.94 26.47
N ALA A 90 3.18 10.74 27.07
CA ALA A 90 2.49 11.89 26.49
C ALA A 90 3.39 13.12 26.29
N ASP A 91 3.11 13.91 25.25
CA ASP A 91 2.79 15.34 25.35
C ASP A 91 2.31 15.89 23.98
N SER A 92 1.52 16.96 24.05
CA SER A 92 0.60 17.50 23.04
C SER A 92 1.23 18.05 21.76
N GLU A 93 0.65 17.71 20.60
CA GLU A 93 0.06 18.60 19.56
C GLU A 93 0.01 17.88 18.19
N THR A 94 -1.22 17.65 17.71
CA THR A 94 -1.63 17.17 16.37
C THR A 94 -0.89 15.95 15.77
N CYS A 95 -1.51 14.78 15.88
CA CYS A 95 -1.23 13.63 15.02
C CYS A 95 -2.57 13.05 14.56
N SER A 96 -2.93 13.22 13.29
CA SER A 96 -4.06 12.50 12.70
C SER A 96 -3.75 11.01 12.84
N CYS A 97 -4.63 10.27 13.52
CA CYS A 97 -4.46 8.87 13.80
C CYS A 97 -4.01 8.12 12.53
N THR A 98 -2.78 7.64 12.51
CA THR A 98 -2.28 6.78 11.44
C THR A 98 -2.98 5.44 11.61
N SER A 99 -4.20 5.31 11.08
CA SER A 99 -4.89 4.03 11.00
C SER A 99 -3.94 3.06 10.29
N ASP A 100 -3.65 1.93 10.93
CA ASP A 100 -2.88 0.88 10.26
C ASP A 100 -3.65 0.37 9.04
N VAL A 101 -2.98 -0.41 8.18
CA VAL A 101 -3.60 -0.94 6.95
C VAL A 101 -4.89 -1.69 7.26
N TYR A 102 -4.98 -2.36 8.42
CA TYR A 102 -6.19 -3.04 8.86
C TYR A 102 -7.33 -2.07 9.17
N GLY A 103 -7.05 -0.99 9.89
CA GLY A 103 -8.00 0.08 10.19
C GLY A 103 -8.49 0.78 8.93
N LEU A 104 -7.59 1.13 8.00
CA LEU A 104 -7.94 1.76 6.72
C LEU A 104 -8.88 0.87 5.90
N VAL A 105 -8.55 -0.41 5.76
CA VAL A 105 -9.42 -1.39 5.08
C VAL A 105 -10.74 -1.54 5.85
N GLY A 106 -10.70 -1.63 7.18
CA GLY A 106 -11.86 -1.74 8.05
C GLY A 106 -12.85 -0.59 7.90
N ASP A 107 -12.35 0.64 7.79
CA ASP A 107 -13.15 1.86 7.59
C ASP A 107 -13.90 1.82 6.26
N LYS A 108 -13.25 1.35 5.18
CA LYS A 108 -13.91 1.18 3.88
C LYS A 108 -14.93 0.04 3.91
N LEU A 109 -14.60 -1.07 4.57
CA LEU A 109 -15.49 -2.24 4.73
C LEU A 109 -16.70 -1.94 5.63
N SER A 110 -16.60 -1.01 6.58
CA SER A 110 -17.70 -0.61 7.47
C SER A 110 -18.92 -0.06 6.72
N LYS A 111 -18.70 0.46 5.51
CA LYS A 111 -19.73 1.01 4.62
C LYS A 111 -20.52 -0.07 3.87
N MET A 112 -20.13 -1.34 3.98
CA MET A 112 -20.81 -2.46 3.33
C MET A 112 -22.01 -2.96 4.13
N THR A 113 -23.16 -3.11 3.46
CA THR A 113 -24.42 -3.52 4.09
C THR A 113 -24.47 -5.02 4.43
N SER A 114 -23.86 -5.88 3.60
CA SER A 114 -23.93 -7.34 3.79
C SER A 114 -22.68 -7.87 4.54
N PRO A 115 -22.86 -8.63 5.63
CA PRO A 115 -21.74 -9.18 6.40
C PRO A 115 -20.98 -10.26 5.62
N ALA A 116 -21.67 -11.04 4.78
CA ALA A 116 -21.04 -12.05 3.94
C ALA A 116 -20.08 -11.42 2.92
N THR A 117 -20.55 -10.40 2.20
CA THR A 117 -19.70 -9.69 1.22
C THR A 117 -18.56 -8.95 1.90
N LYS A 118 -18.76 -8.47 3.14
CA LYS A 118 -17.70 -7.82 3.93
C LYS A 118 -16.56 -8.81 4.20
N ILE A 119 -16.87 -10.02 4.66
CA ILE A 119 -15.89 -11.07 4.94
C ILE A 119 -15.14 -11.46 3.67
N GLU A 120 -15.88 -11.75 2.59
CA GLU A 120 -15.29 -12.16 1.31
C GLU A 120 -14.35 -11.09 0.74
N THR A 121 -14.79 -9.82 0.78
CA THR A 121 -13.98 -8.71 0.28
C THR A 121 -12.75 -8.47 1.16
N ALA A 122 -12.87 -8.58 2.49
CA ALA A 122 -11.74 -8.44 3.40
C ALA A 122 -10.65 -9.48 3.14
N VAL A 123 -11.05 -10.76 3.03
CA VAL A 123 -10.13 -11.87 2.76
C VAL A 123 -9.44 -11.67 1.41
N TYR A 124 -10.18 -11.30 0.37
CA TYR A 124 -9.61 -11.02 -0.95
C TYR A 124 -8.59 -9.87 -0.93
N ILE A 125 -8.93 -8.76 -0.25
CA ILE A 125 -8.04 -7.59 -0.15
C ILE A 125 -6.75 -7.97 0.58
N PHE A 126 -6.81 -8.60 1.75
CA PHE A 126 -5.60 -8.95 2.50
C PHE A 126 -4.76 -10.01 1.79
N MET A 127 -5.40 -10.98 1.12
CA MET A 127 -4.70 -11.95 0.29
C MET A 127 -3.94 -11.25 -0.85
N THR A 128 -4.57 -10.25 -1.48
CA THR A 128 -3.96 -9.49 -2.58
C THR A 128 -2.85 -8.56 -2.09
N LEU A 129 -3.03 -7.91 -0.94
CA LEU A 129 -2.06 -6.96 -0.39
C LEU A 129 -0.81 -7.66 0.18
N PHE A 130 -0.96 -8.84 0.78
CA PHE A 130 0.14 -9.54 1.45
C PHE A 130 0.69 -10.72 0.66
N ASP A 131 0.07 -11.10 -0.45
CA ASP A 131 0.41 -12.25 -1.28
C ASP A 131 0.49 -13.57 -0.46
N ARG A 132 -0.43 -13.72 0.50
CA ARG A 132 -0.52 -14.88 1.41
C ARG A 132 -1.92 -15.04 1.99
N PRO A 133 -2.23 -16.18 2.62
CA PRO A 133 -3.50 -16.38 3.32
C PRO A 133 -3.72 -15.33 4.41
N CYS A 134 -4.97 -14.90 4.55
CA CYS A 134 -5.38 -13.91 5.55
C CYS A 134 -5.70 -14.59 6.88
N PHE A 135 -5.06 -14.16 7.96
CA PHE A 135 -5.27 -14.73 9.29
C PHE A 135 -6.46 -14.10 10.01
N GLU A 136 -7.12 -14.87 10.88
CA GLU A 136 -8.27 -14.39 11.66
C GLU A 136 -7.94 -13.14 12.49
N SER A 137 -6.72 -13.06 13.04
CA SER A 137 -6.23 -11.88 13.77
C SER A 137 -6.25 -10.60 12.93
N GLU A 138 -6.04 -10.70 11.62
CA GLU A 138 -6.02 -9.58 10.68
C GLU A 138 -7.44 -9.14 10.33
N LEU A 139 -8.33 -10.11 10.14
CA LEU A 139 -9.77 -9.86 9.97
C LEU A 139 -10.36 -9.19 11.22
N ASN A 140 -9.97 -9.64 12.41
CA ASN A 140 -10.37 -9.03 13.68
C ASN A 140 -9.90 -7.57 13.76
N ALA A 141 -8.67 -7.28 13.34
CA ALA A 141 -8.14 -5.91 13.29
C ALA A 141 -8.92 -5.01 12.31
N ALA A 142 -9.46 -5.58 11.23
CA ALA A 142 -10.34 -4.89 10.27
C ALA A 142 -11.82 -4.81 10.69
N GLY A 143 -12.16 -5.25 11.91
CA GLY A 143 -13.53 -5.23 12.44
C GLY A 143 -14.44 -6.34 11.90
N VAL A 144 -13.87 -7.49 11.54
CA VAL A 144 -14.58 -8.74 11.25
C VAL A 144 -14.29 -9.72 12.39
N ASP A 145 -15.25 -9.92 13.29
CA ASP A 145 -15.07 -10.76 14.48
C ASP A 145 -15.30 -12.26 14.20
N SER A 146 -14.80 -13.11 15.11
CA SER A 146 -14.97 -14.56 15.05
C SER A 146 -16.45 -15.00 15.00
N ASN A 147 -17.38 -14.23 15.59
CA ASN A 147 -18.79 -14.54 15.54
C ASN A 147 -19.36 -14.39 14.12
N GLN A 148 -19.01 -13.32 13.40
CA GLN A 148 -19.44 -13.12 12.02
C GLN A 148 -18.87 -14.20 11.10
N LEU A 149 -17.61 -14.61 11.31
CA LEU A 149 -17.01 -15.74 10.60
C LEU A 149 -17.75 -17.05 10.89
N SER A 150 -18.02 -17.36 12.16
CA SER A 150 -18.76 -18.58 12.52
C SER A 150 -20.16 -18.62 11.91
N LYS A 151 -20.87 -17.48 11.88
CA LYS A 151 -22.19 -17.33 11.26
C LYS A 151 -22.11 -17.47 9.75
N TYR A 152 -21.07 -16.92 9.12
CA TYR A 152 -20.84 -17.08 7.68
C TYR A 152 -20.73 -18.56 7.33
N PHE A 153 -19.83 -19.29 7.98
CA PHE A 153 -19.65 -20.73 7.74
C PHE A 153 -20.83 -21.59 8.21
N ALA A 154 -21.65 -21.13 9.15
CA ALA A 154 -22.86 -21.84 9.59
C ALA A 154 -24.07 -21.58 8.69
N ALA A 155 -24.11 -20.45 7.97
CA ALA A 155 -25.21 -20.10 7.07
C ALA A 155 -25.23 -20.97 5.80
N SER A 156 -24.12 -21.64 5.49
CA SER A 156 -23.98 -22.62 4.41
C SER A 156 -24.05 -24.03 4.99
N GLY A 157 -25.23 -24.63 5.01
CA GLY A 157 -25.38 -26.03 5.39
C GLY A 157 -24.57 -26.95 4.45
N ASP A 158 -23.76 -27.85 5.04
CA ASP A 158 -23.12 -29.10 4.54
C ASP A 158 -22.47 -29.17 3.14
N SER A 159 -22.52 -28.13 2.31
CA SER A 159 -21.77 -28.02 1.06
C SER A 159 -20.84 -26.82 1.14
N GLY A 160 -19.68 -27.03 1.77
CA GLY A 160 -18.59 -26.04 1.89
C GLY A 160 -18.06 -25.47 0.56
N ASP A 161 -18.65 -25.86 -0.56
CA ASP A 161 -18.36 -25.41 -1.92
C ASP A 161 -19.12 -24.13 -2.33
N SER A 162 -20.10 -23.67 -1.55
CA SER A 162 -20.90 -22.49 -1.91
C SER A 162 -20.28 -21.15 -1.46
N HIS A 163 -19.28 -21.18 -0.58
CA HIS A 163 -18.61 -19.98 -0.12
C HIS A 163 -17.42 -19.62 -1.00
N LEU A 164 -17.22 -18.33 -1.20
CA LEU A 164 -15.99 -17.83 -1.80
C LEU A 164 -14.81 -18.07 -0.84
N VAL A 165 -15.02 -17.96 0.47
CA VAL A 165 -13.95 -18.09 1.47
C VAL A 165 -13.84 -19.51 2.00
N PHE A 166 -12.61 -20.03 2.08
CA PHE A 166 -12.29 -21.33 2.67
C PHE A 166 -11.11 -21.23 3.63
N LYS A 167 -10.95 -22.23 4.51
CA LYS A 167 -9.80 -22.32 5.42
C LYS A 167 -8.57 -22.83 4.67
N SER A 168 -7.48 -22.05 4.70
CA SER A 168 -6.21 -22.42 4.08
C SER A 168 -5.66 -23.71 4.71
N LYS A 169 -4.98 -24.54 3.91
CA LYS A 169 -4.30 -25.76 4.38
C LYS A 169 -2.83 -25.52 4.68
N ASP A 170 -2.19 -24.62 3.93
CA ASP A 170 -0.74 -24.42 3.91
C ASP A 170 -0.32 -23.12 4.61
N PHE A 171 -0.98 -22.75 5.71
CA PHE A 171 -0.71 -21.49 6.42
C PHE A 171 0.37 -21.60 7.51
N LYS A 172 0.68 -22.80 7.98
CA LYS A 172 1.60 -23.01 9.13
C LYS A 172 3.02 -22.50 8.86
N LYS A 173 3.46 -22.52 7.60
CA LYS A 173 4.77 -22.03 7.17
C LYS A 173 4.96 -20.53 7.48
N TYR A 174 3.88 -19.75 7.51
CA TYR A 174 3.96 -18.32 7.76
C TYR A 174 4.14 -17.95 9.24
N TYR A 175 3.98 -18.89 10.19
CA TYR A 175 4.18 -18.58 11.61
C TYR A 175 5.63 -18.25 11.96
N ASP A 176 6.59 -18.82 11.22
CA ASP A 176 8.00 -18.52 11.40
C ASP A 176 8.35 -17.12 10.84
N GLU A 177 7.64 -16.68 9.80
CA GLU A 177 7.81 -15.38 9.14
C GLU A 177 7.06 -14.24 9.84
N LEU A 178 5.94 -14.56 10.50
CA LEU A 178 5.01 -13.60 11.10
C LEU A 178 4.87 -13.84 12.61
N PRO A 179 5.87 -13.49 13.43
CA PRO A 179 5.86 -13.73 14.87
C PRO A 179 4.74 -12.98 15.60
N GLN A 180 4.17 -11.93 15.01
CA GLN A 180 3.02 -11.20 15.55
C GLN A 180 1.69 -11.98 15.45
N ILE A 181 1.61 -13.00 14.59
CA ILE A 181 0.39 -13.78 14.39
C ILE A 181 0.34 -14.92 15.41
N PRO A 182 -0.76 -15.09 16.16
CA PRO A 182 -0.89 -16.19 17.11
C PRO A 182 -0.77 -17.55 16.40
N LYS A 183 0.05 -18.46 16.95
CA LYS A 183 0.35 -19.80 16.36
C LYS A 183 -0.85 -20.73 16.17
N ASN A 184 -2.01 -20.37 16.72
CA ASN A 184 -3.28 -21.10 16.58
C ASN A 184 -4.33 -20.32 15.79
N SER A 185 -3.97 -19.15 15.23
CA SER A 185 -4.87 -18.32 14.43
C SER A 185 -5.14 -19.02 13.09
N PRO A 186 -6.39 -19.37 12.75
CA PRO A 186 -6.68 -19.96 11.46
C PRO A 186 -6.48 -18.92 10.34
N ALA A 187 -6.19 -19.41 9.14
CA ALA A 187 -6.06 -18.59 7.96
C ALA A 187 -7.13 -18.95 6.92
N TYR A 188 -7.51 -17.94 6.14
CA TYR A 188 -8.57 -17.98 5.16
C TYR A 188 -8.05 -17.52 3.81
N GLU A 189 -8.56 -18.16 2.77
CA GLU A 189 -8.31 -17.85 1.35
C GLU A 189 -9.64 -17.76 0.62
N ILE A 190 -9.61 -17.22 -0.60
CA ILE A 190 -10.78 -17.09 -1.45
C ILE A 190 -10.62 -17.90 -2.73
N HIS A 191 -11.69 -18.55 -3.17
CA HIS A 191 -11.73 -19.28 -4.43
C HIS A 191 -11.72 -18.29 -5.60
N THR A 192 -10.53 -18.03 -6.15
CA THR A 192 -10.34 -17.13 -7.30
C THR A 192 -11.14 -17.56 -8.52
N ASP A 193 -11.38 -18.86 -8.69
CA ASP A 193 -12.13 -19.43 -9.82
C ASP A 193 -13.62 -19.13 -9.78
N LYS A 194 -14.14 -18.72 -8.61
CA LYS A 194 -15.57 -18.45 -8.37
C LYS A 194 -15.88 -16.96 -8.31
N LEU A 195 -14.92 -16.09 -8.61
CA LEU A 195 -15.10 -14.63 -8.53
C LEU A 195 -15.89 -14.10 -9.72
N ASP A 196 -16.97 -13.37 -9.45
CA ASP A 196 -17.71 -12.64 -10.46
C ASP A 196 -17.11 -11.24 -10.73
N SER A 197 -17.44 -10.66 -11.88
CA SER A 197 -16.96 -9.32 -12.26
C SER A 197 -17.43 -8.25 -11.28
N ASP A 198 -18.62 -8.41 -10.70
CA ASP A 198 -19.19 -7.44 -9.77
C ASP A 198 -18.39 -7.42 -8.46
N PHE A 199 -17.94 -8.57 -7.97
CA PHE A 199 -17.06 -8.71 -6.82
C PHE A 199 -15.72 -8.04 -7.08
N LEU A 200 -15.09 -8.32 -8.22
CA LEU A 200 -13.81 -7.72 -8.58
C LEU A 200 -13.92 -6.19 -8.63
N MET A 201 -14.97 -5.66 -9.26
CA MET A 201 -15.23 -4.23 -9.29
C MET A 201 -15.42 -3.63 -7.88
N ARG A 202 -16.13 -4.32 -6.99
CA ARG A 202 -16.26 -3.89 -5.57
C ARG A 202 -14.90 -3.83 -4.87
N ALA A 203 -14.08 -4.88 -5.01
CA ALA A 203 -12.76 -4.94 -4.37
C ALA A 203 -11.81 -3.87 -4.93
N VAL A 204 -11.77 -3.70 -6.26
CA VAL A 204 -10.98 -2.66 -6.94
C VAL A 204 -11.41 -1.26 -6.52
N ASN A 205 -12.71 -1.01 -6.36
CA ASN A 205 -13.21 0.27 -5.88
C ASN A 205 -12.72 0.58 -4.46
N ILE A 206 -12.67 -0.42 -3.57
CA ILE A 206 -12.11 -0.24 -2.22
C ILE A 206 -10.62 0.06 -2.29
N LEU A 207 -9.84 -0.76 -3.00
CA LEU A 207 -8.39 -0.54 -3.14
C LEU A 207 -8.09 0.82 -3.76
N SER A 208 -8.82 1.21 -4.79
CA SER A 208 -8.69 2.53 -5.42
C SER A 208 -9.06 3.66 -4.46
N ALA A 209 -10.07 3.46 -3.60
CA ALA A 209 -10.44 4.44 -2.59
C ALA A 209 -9.41 4.54 -1.45
N LEU A 210 -8.70 3.45 -1.12
CA LEU A 210 -7.57 3.48 -0.19
C LEU A 210 -6.41 4.28 -0.80
N LEU A 211 -6.06 3.99 -2.06
CA LEU A 211 -5.00 4.72 -2.76
C LEU A 211 -5.30 6.21 -2.91
N LYS A 212 -6.56 6.59 -3.16
CA LYS A 212 -6.95 8.01 -3.27
C LYS A 212 -6.84 8.78 -1.97
N ASP A 213 -7.04 8.12 -0.83
CA ASP A 213 -6.95 8.78 0.47
C ASP A 213 -5.48 8.98 0.88
N GLU A 214 -4.60 8.04 0.49
CA GLU A 214 -3.18 8.07 0.85
C GLU A 214 -2.30 8.81 -0.17
N ILE A 215 -2.71 8.88 -1.45
CA ILE A 215 -1.94 9.55 -2.50
C ILE A 215 -2.44 10.98 -2.68
N ASP A 216 -1.58 11.96 -2.41
CA ASP A 216 -1.86 13.34 -2.76
C ASP A 216 -1.79 13.54 -4.28
N VAL A 217 -2.95 13.55 -4.94
CA VAL A 217 -3.08 13.81 -6.38
C VAL A 217 -3.32 15.29 -6.70
N SER A 218 -3.30 16.19 -5.71
CA SER A 218 -3.68 17.60 -5.88
C SER A 218 -2.82 18.34 -6.92
N GLU A 219 -1.55 17.96 -7.06
CA GLU A 219 -0.64 18.59 -8.03
C GLU A 219 -0.67 17.92 -9.42
N LEU A 220 -1.45 16.85 -9.63
CA LEU A 220 -1.70 16.29 -10.98
C LEU A 220 -2.70 17.13 -11.79
N VAL A 221 -3.40 18.08 -11.15
CA VAL A 221 -4.19 19.08 -11.88
C VAL A 221 -3.21 20.07 -12.50
N SER A 222 -3.10 20.06 -13.83
CA SER A 222 -2.28 21.02 -14.56
C SER A 222 -2.70 22.44 -14.18
N LYS A 223 -1.81 23.21 -13.55
CA LYS A 223 -1.91 24.67 -13.40
C LYS A 223 -1.70 25.36 -14.74
N THR A 224 -2.28 24.85 -15.81
CA THR A 224 -2.35 25.56 -17.07
C THR A 224 -3.42 26.62 -16.87
N ALA A 225 -2.99 27.87 -16.71
CA ALA A 225 -3.90 28.97 -16.96
C ALA A 225 -4.45 28.73 -18.37
N ASN A 226 -5.75 28.42 -18.48
CA ASN A 226 -6.41 28.40 -19.78
C ASN A 226 -6.29 29.83 -20.31
N THR A 227 -5.29 30.10 -21.16
CA THR A 227 -5.27 31.33 -21.94
C THR A 227 -6.46 31.22 -22.87
N SER A 228 -7.50 32.00 -22.59
CA SER A 228 -8.63 32.13 -23.49
C SER A 228 -8.10 32.74 -24.78
N LEU A 229 -8.66 32.37 -25.93
CA LEU A 229 -8.38 33.06 -27.21
C LEU A 229 -8.74 34.55 -27.17
N LEU A 230 -9.40 35.02 -26.09
CA LEU A 230 -9.71 36.41 -25.81
C LEU A 230 -8.58 37.16 -25.07
N ASP A 231 -7.50 36.49 -24.66
CA ASP A 231 -6.33 37.10 -24.01
C ASP A 231 -5.23 37.52 -25.01
N PHE A 232 -5.54 37.54 -26.32
CA PHE A 232 -4.67 37.99 -27.41
C PHE A 232 -5.23 39.22 -28.13
#